data_AF-A0AAU2UW93-F1
#
_entry.id   AF-A0AAU2UW93-F1
#
_cell.length_a   1.000
_cell.length_b   1.000
_cell.length_c   1.000
_cell.angle_alpha   90.00
_cell.angle_beta   90.00
_cell.angle_gamma   90.00
#
_symmetry.space_group_name_H-M   'P 1'
#
loop_
_entity.id
_entity.type
_entity.pdbx_description
1 polymer ?
#
loop_
_entity_poly.entity_id
_entity_poly.type
_entity_poly.pdbx_seq_one_letter_code
_entity_poly.pdbx_strand_id
1 'polypeptide(L)'
;MTSFRFPSDLVDLRRRQIRIYNQLARRPDSGAAELRRELIRLSCLISAHPYWAESGWSMAGRVELVRAARSGPDGVREVVVRWNGEEFVVTEPEECSRAGGRPPRRGYPQGPAGAAGMS
;
A
#
# COMPACT_ATOMS: atom_id res chain seq x y z
N MET A 1 -6.19 -11.19 -23.07
CA MET A 1 -6.10 -10.24 -21.94
C MET A 1 -7.43 -10.25 -21.23
N THR A 2 -7.50 -10.79 -20.01
CA THR A 2 -8.74 -10.80 -19.22
C THR A 2 -9.04 -9.38 -18.78
N SER A 3 -10.11 -8.78 -19.30
CA SER A 3 -10.56 -7.45 -18.85
C SER A 3 -11.32 -7.62 -17.54
N PHE A 4 -10.77 -7.14 -16.43
CA PHE A 4 -11.45 -7.17 -15.14
C PHE A 4 -12.41 -5.99 -15.05
N ARG A 5 -13.71 -6.27 -14.93
CA ARG A 5 -14.71 -5.24 -14.64
C ARG A 5 -15.05 -5.27 -13.16
N PHE A 6 -14.41 -4.40 -12.40
CA PHE A 6 -14.69 -4.29 -10.98
C PHE A 6 -15.97 -3.47 -10.73
N PRO A 7 -16.80 -3.88 -9.76
CA PRO A 7 -17.84 -3.02 -9.20
C PRO A 7 -17.27 -1.71 -8.65
N SER A 8 -18.01 -0.61 -8.79
CA SER A 8 -17.54 0.73 -8.37
C SER A 8 -17.30 0.83 -6.87
N ASP A 9 -18.15 0.19 -6.07
CA ASP A 9 -18.02 0.10 -4.62
C ASP A 9 -16.73 -0.61 -4.17
N LEU A 10 -16.34 -1.70 -4.84
CA LEU A 10 -15.06 -2.36 -4.59
C LEU A 10 -13.86 -1.47 -4.93
N VAL A 11 -13.94 -0.73 -6.04
CA VAL A 11 -12.92 0.25 -6.43
C VAL A 11 -12.84 1.38 -5.38
N ASP A 12 -13.97 1.86 -4.89
CA ASP A 12 -14.03 2.93 -3.89
C ASP A 12 -13.52 2.49 -2.51
N LEU A 13 -13.81 1.25 -2.10
CA LEU A 13 -13.20 0.64 -0.92
C LEU A 13 -11.68 0.61 -1.04
N ARG A 14 -11.14 0.20 -2.20
CA ARG A 14 -9.70 0.18 -2.45
C ARG A 14 -9.10 1.59 -2.45
N ARG A 15 -9.77 2.56 -3.08
CA ARG A 15 -9.36 3.98 -3.07
C ARG A 15 -9.29 4.53 -1.66
N ARG A 16 -10.31 4.27 -0.84
CA ARG A 16 -10.32 4.68 0.57
C ARG A 16 -9.19 4.03 1.35
N GLN A 17 -8.91 2.74 1.11
CA GLN A 17 -7.80 2.04 1.73
C GLN A 17 -6.44 2.70 1.40
N ILE A 18 -6.22 3.08 0.13
CA ILE A 18 -5.01 3.80 -0.31
C ILE A 18 -4.89 5.15 0.41
N ARG A 19 -5.99 5.92 0.51
CA ARG A 19 -5.99 7.21 1.22
C ARG A 19 -5.59 7.07 2.69
N ILE A 20 -6.14 6.08 3.40
CA ILE A 20 -5.80 5.80 4.80
C ILE A 20 -4.33 5.39 4.93
N TYR A 21 -3.83 4.56 4.01
CA TYR A 21 -2.42 4.17 4.00
C TYR A 21 -1.50 5.37 3.78
N ASN A 22 -1.85 6.27 2.85
CA ASN A 22 -1.12 7.51 2.62
C ASN A 22 -1.09 8.42 3.86
N GLN A 23 -2.23 8.55 4.56
CA GLN A 23 -2.31 9.33 5.79
C GLN A 23 -1.42 8.73 6.88
N LEU A 24 -1.44 7.40 7.06
CA LEU A 24 -0.56 6.71 8.00
C LEU A 24 0.92 6.85 7.63
N ALA A 25 1.26 6.76 6.34
CA ALA A 25 2.62 6.92 5.85
C ALA A 25 3.18 8.31 6.15
N ARG A 26 2.34 9.35 6.11
CA ARG A 26 2.68 10.74 6.47
C ARG A 26 2.89 10.96 7.97
N ARG A 27 2.78 9.92 8.82
CA ARG A 27 2.99 9.97 10.28
C ARG A 27 2.17 11.09 10.95
N PRO A 28 0.84 10.93 11.05
CA PRO A 28 -0.02 11.97 11.57
C PRO A 28 0.23 12.15 13.08
N ASP A 29 0.32 13.40 13.54
CA ASP A 29 0.59 13.75 14.94
C ASP A 29 -0.54 13.31 15.89
N SER A 30 -1.73 13.08 15.37
CA SER A 30 -2.90 12.57 16.10
C SER A 30 -3.78 11.69 15.21
N GLY A 31 -4.65 10.87 15.80
CA GLY A 31 -5.62 10.05 15.04
C GLY A 31 -5.07 8.79 14.36
N ALA A 32 -3.77 8.46 14.53
CA ALA A 32 -3.17 7.27 13.94
C ALA A 32 -3.85 5.95 14.37
N ALA A 33 -4.38 5.87 15.60
CA ALA A 33 -5.12 4.71 16.08
C ALA A 33 -6.44 4.51 15.31
N GLU A 34 -7.16 5.60 15.05
CA GLU A 34 -8.42 5.55 14.31
C GLU A 34 -8.19 5.16 12.85
N LEU A 35 -7.14 5.71 12.23
CA LEU A 35 -6.73 5.32 10.88
C LEU A 35 -6.35 3.83 10.78
N ARG A 36 -5.69 3.27 11.79
CA ARG A 36 -5.38 1.83 11.82
C ARG A 36 -6.64 0.98 11.94
N ARG A 37 -7.60 1.37 12.78
CA ARG A 37 -8.89 0.66 12.90
C ARG A 37 -9.67 0.69 11.60
N GLU A 38 -9.72 1.86 10.96
CA GLU A 38 -10.37 2.03 9.67
C GLU A 38 -9.69 1.19 8.58
N LEU A 39 -8.35 1.11 8.58
CA LEU A 39 -7.60 0.26 7.65
C LEU A 39 -7.96 -1.22 7.80
N ILE A 40 -8.07 -1.71 9.04
CA ILE A 40 -8.48 -3.09 9.33
C ILE A 40 -9.90 -3.33 8.82
N ARG A 41 -10.84 -2.44 9.14
CA ARG A 41 -12.23 -2.50 8.67
C ARG A 41 -12.31 -2.59 7.14
N LEU A 42 -11.59 -1.71 6.43
CA LEU A 42 -11.54 -1.70 4.97
C LEU A 42 -10.92 -2.98 4.40
N SER A 43 -9.89 -3.53 5.05
CA SER A 43 -9.29 -4.79 4.63
C SER A 43 -10.27 -5.95 4.74
N CYS A 44 -11.08 -5.98 5.80
CA CYS A 44 -12.15 -6.98 5.97
C CYS A 44 -13.24 -6.82 4.91
N LEU A 45 -13.72 -5.59 4.68
CA LEU A 45 -14.75 -5.31 3.66
C LEU A 45 -14.29 -5.70 2.25
N ILE A 46 -13.06 -5.36 1.88
CA ILE A 46 -12.51 -5.75 0.57
C ILE A 46 -12.40 -7.27 0.48
N SER A 47 -11.93 -7.96 1.52
CA SER A 47 -11.74 -9.41 1.46
C SER A 47 -13.06 -10.20 1.47
N ALA A 48 -14.09 -9.68 2.15
CA ALA A 48 -15.42 -10.27 2.22
C ALA A 48 -16.34 -9.83 1.06
N HIS A 49 -15.83 -9.07 0.08
CA HIS A 49 -16.66 -8.51 -0.96
C HIS A 49 -17.30 -9.61 -1.85
N PRO A 50 -18.61 -9.55 -2.16
CA PRO A 50 -19.32 -10.56 -2.95
C PRO A 50 -18.68 -10.85 -4.31
N TYR A 51 -18.10 -9.82 -4.95
CA TYR A 51 -17.32 -9.96 -6.19
C TYR A 51 -16.31 -11.12 -6.16
N TRP A 52 -15.62 -11.35 -5.03
CA TRP A 52 -14.62 -12.42 -4.94
C TRP A 52 -15.24 -13.81 -4.83
N ALA A 53 -16.46 -13.92 -4.31
CA ALA A 53 -17.19 -15.18 -4.29
C ALA A 53 -17.59 -15.61 -5.71
N GLU A 54 -17.91 -14.65 -6.59
CA GLU A 54 -18.31 -14.90 -7.97
C GLU A 54 -17.13 -15.03 -8.94
N SER A 55 -16.15 -14.12 -8.83
CA SER A 55 -15.01 -14.06 -9.77
C SER A 55 -13.81 -14.90 -9.33
N GLY A 56 -13.83 -15.41 -8.09
CA GLY A 56 -12.71 -16.07 -7.45
C GLY A 56 -11.64 -15.09 -6.99
N TRP A 57 -11.08 -15.35 -5.81
CA TRP A 57 -9.96 -14.57 -5.29
C TRP A 57 -8.67 -14.90 -6.06
N SER A 58 -7.99 -13.89 -6.61
CA SER A 58 -6.70 -14.07 -7.30
C SER A 58 -5.74 -12.90 -7.09
N MET A 59 -4.44 -13.20 -7.09
CA MET A 59 -3.40 -12.15 -7.02
C MET A 59 -3.44 -11.21 -8.22
N ALA A 60 -3.73 -11.74 -9.42
CA ALA A 60 -3.94 -10.93 -10.62
C ALA A 60 -5.13 -9.96 -10.45
N GLY A 61 -6.26 -10.44 -9.92
CA GLY A 61 -7.43 -9.61 -9.62
C GLY A 61 -7.13 -8.50 -8.60
N ARG A 62 -6.30 -8.78 -7.58
CA ARG A 62 -5.85 -7.73 -6.64
C ARG A 62 -4.99 -6.66 -7.33
N VAL A 63 -4.07 -7.06 -8.21
CA VAL A 63 -3.22 -6.11 -8.96
C VAL A 63 -4.07 -5.23 -9.88
N GLU A 64 -5.03 -5.81 -10.59
CA GLU A 64 -5.93 -5.06 -11.46
C GLU A 64 -6.87 -4.15 -10.66
N LEU A 65 -7.31 -4.55 -9.46
CA LEU A 65 -8.08 -3.68 -8.58
C LEU A 65 -7.25 -2.47 -8.13
N VAL A 66 -5.95 -2.64 -7.84
CA VAL A 66 -5.05 -1.52 -7.55
C VAL A 66 -4.93 -0.58 -8.75
N ARG A 67 -4.78 -1.13 -9.97
CA ARG A 67 -4.72 -0.33 -11.20
C ARG A 67 -6.02 0.47 -11.37
N ALA A 68 -7.17 -0.18 -11.27
CA ALA A 68 -8.48 0.46 -11.37
C ALA A 68 -8.67 1.58 -10.32
N ALA A 69 -8.21 1.39 -9.08
CA ALA A 69 -8.30 2.41 -8.03
C ALA A 69 -7.40 3.63 -8.29
N ARG A 70 -6.27 3.44 -8.99
CA ARG A 70 -5.33 4.51 -9.38
C ARG A 70 -5.72 5.22 -10.67
N SER A 71 -6.50 4.56 -11.52
CA SER A 71 -6.97 5.09 -12.80
C SER A 71 -8.31 5.82 -12.68
N GLY A 72 -8.61 6.68 -13.66
CA GLY A 72 -9.85 7.47 -13.73
C GLY A 72 -9.75 8.84 -13.07
N PRO A 73 -10.81 9.66 -13.16
CA PRO A 73 -10.83 11.05 -12.68
C PRO A 73 -10.62 11.17 -11.17
N ASP A 74 -11.08 10.18 -10.39
CA ASP A 74 -10.90 10.10 -8.93
C ASP A 74 -9.78 9.14 -8.52
N GLY A 75 -8.86 8.83 -9.43
CA GLY A 75 -7.73 7.94 -9.21
C GLY A 75 -6.92 8.37 -7.99
N VAL A 76 -6.76 7.47 -7.01
CA VAL A 76 -5.98 7.79 -5.81
C VAL A 76 -4.51 7.47 -6.05
N ARG A 77 -3.67 8.48 -5.94
CA ARG A 77 -2.21 8.34 -5.98
C ARG A 77 -1.73 7.67 -4.68
N GLU A 78 -1.07 6.54 -4.80
CA GLU A 78 -0.42 5.89 -3.65
C GLU A 78 0.95 6.55 -3.44
N VAL A 79 1.22 6.96 -2.21
CA VAL A 79 2.47 7.64 -1.87
C VAL A 79 3.55 6.59 -1.67
N VAL A 80 4.74 6.82 -2.23
CA VAL A 80 5.86 5.88 -2.16
C VAL A 80 6.70 6.23 -0.93
N VAL A 81 6.73 5.34 0.06
CA VAL A 81 7.67 5.46 1.17
C VAL A 81 9.00 4.87 0.72
N ARG A 82 10.01 5.72 0.55
CA ARG A 82 11.38 5.30 0.23
C ARG A 82 12.29 5.51 1.42
N TRP A 83 13.28 4.65 1.56
CA TRP A 83 14.42 4.91 2.42
C TRP A 83 15.43 5.76 1.63
N ASN A 84 15.84 6.92 2.13
CA ASN A 84 16.84 7.77 1.46
C ASN A 84 18.29 7.52 1.92
N GLY A 85 18.50 6.63 2.89
CA GLY A 85 19.80 6.41 3.55
C GLY A 85 19.79 6.78 5.03
N GLU A 86 18.91 7.68 5.43
CA GLU A 86 18.86 8.28 6.78
C GLU A 86 17.46 8.21 7.40
N GLU A 87 16.42 8.39 6.60
CA GLU A 87 15.03 8.34 7.02
C GLU A 87 14.08 7.77 5.95
N PHE A 88 12.84 7.48 6.37
CA PHE A 88 11.75 7.11 5.48
C PHE A 88 11.07 8.37 4.94
N VAL A 89 11.32 8.67 3.66
CA VAL A 89 10.74 9.81 2.96
C VAL A 89 9.50 9.37 2.20
N VAL A 90 8.40 10.06 2.47
CA VAL A 90 7.11 9.92 1.80
C VAL A 90 7.20 10.75 0.52
N THR A 91 7.33 10.07 -0.63
CA THR A 91 7.62 10.71 -1.94
C THR A 91 6.43 10.54 -2.87
N GLU A 92 6.10 11.57 -3.65
CA GLU A 92 5.05 11.42 -4.67
C GLU A 92 5.52 10.43 -5.75
N PRO A 93 4.62 9.58 -6.29
CA PRO A 93 5.01 8.54 -7.25
C PRO A 93 5.69 9.07 -8.51
N GLU A 94 5.43 10.32 -8.89
CA GLU A 94 6.03 10.98 -10.06
C GLU A 94 7.46 11.50 -9.82
N GLU A 95 7.83 11.83 -8.59
CA GLU A 95 9.20 12.18 -8.23
C GLU A 95 10.12 10.95 -8.27
N CYS A 96 9.57 9.76 -8.00
CA CYS A 96 10.27 8.49 -8.10
C CYS A 96 10.65 8.14 -9.56
N SER A 97 9.86 8.57 -10.55
CA SER A 97 10.17 8.36 -11.96
C SER A 97 11.25 9.30 -12.51
N ARG A 98 11.42 10.49 -11.90
CA ARG A 98 12.46 11.46 -12.28
C ARG A 98 13.84 11.08 -11.72
N ALA A 99 13.87 10.41 -10.59
CA ALA A 99 15.08 9.85 -9.99
C ALA A 99 15.41 8.49 -10.63
N GLY A 100 16.09 8.49 -11.78
CA GLY A 100 16.47 7.29 -12.56
C GLY A 100 17.45 6.30 -11.89
N GLY A 101 17.39 6.12 -10.57
CA GLY A 101 18.23 5.19 -9.82
C GLY A 101 17.49 3.88 -9.50
N ARG A 102 18.04 2.75 -9.96
CA ARG A 102 17.62 1.41 -9.54
C ARG A 102 17.53 1.35 -8.01
N PRO A 103 16.39 0.98 -7.41
CA PRO A 103 16.28 0.93 -5.95
C PRO A 103 17.26 -0.11 -5.39
N PRO A 104 17.99 0.19 -4.31
CA PRO A 104 18.87 -0.78 -3.67
C PRO A 104 18.04 -1.97 -3.17
N ARG A 105 18.58 -3.18 -3.35
CA ARG A 105 17.93 -4.39 -2.84
C ARG A 105 17.75 -4.26 -1.32
N ARG A 106 16.51 -4.42 -0.88
CA ARG A 106 16.05 -4.37 0.51
C ARG A 106 16.91 -5.27 1.41
N GLY A 107 17.91 -4.71 2.08
CA GLY A 107 18.59 -5.33 3.21
C GLY A 107 17.77 -5.05 4.47
N TYR A 108 17.19 -6.08 5.07
CA TYR A 108 16.68 -5.96 6.43
C TYR A 108 17.87 -5.80 7.39
N PRO A 109 17.85 -4.86 8.35
CA PRO A 109 18.88 -4.78 9.37
C PRO A 109 18.85 -6.06 10.21
N GLN A 110 19.94 -6.83 10.19
CA GLN A 110 20.16 -7.88 11.18
C GLN A 110 20.27 -7.19 12.54
N GLY A 111 19.43 -7.61 13.49
CA GLY A 111 19.51 -7.15 14.88
C GLY A 111 20.89 -7.44 15.48
N PRO A 112 21.24 -6.78 16.60
CA PRO A 112 22.58 -6.86 17.15
C PRO A 112 22.94 -8.32 17.47
N ALA A 113 24.00 -8.81 16.82
CA ALA A 113 24.63 -10.06 17.16
C ALA A 113 25.02 -10.00 18.64
N GLY A 114 24.43 -10.90 19.43
CA GLY A 114 24.70 -11.02 20.85
C GLY A 114 26.19 -11.14 21.11
N ALA A 115 26.69 -10.29 21.99
CA ALA A 115 27.97 -10.46 22.63
C ALA A 115 28.00 -11.81 23.34
N ALA A 116 28.93 -12.68 22.95
CA ALA A 116 29.40 -13.78 23.77
C ALA A 116 30.92 -13.84 23.58
N GLY A 117 31.62 -13.11 24.46
CA GLY A 117 33.01 -13.38 24.76
C GLY A 117 33.09 -14.27 26.00
N MET A 118 34.19 -15.04 26.06
CA MET A 118 34.73 -15.77 27.22
C MET A 118 33.98 -17.08 27.56
N SER A 119 34.63 -18.23 27.68
CA SER A 119 36.00 -18.54 28.13
C SER A 119 36.63 -19.70 27.37
#